data_AF-A0A2K9AIM9-F1
#
_entry.id   AF-A0A2K9AIM9-F1
#
_cell.length_a   1.000
_cell.length_b   1.000
_cell.length_c   1.000
_cell.angle_alpha   90.00
_cell.angle_beta   90.00
_cell.angle_gamma   90.00
#
_symmetry.space_group_name_H-M   'P 1'
#
loop_
_entity.id
_entity.type
_entity.pdbx_description
1 polymer ?
#
loop_
_entity_poly.entity_id
_entity_poly.type
_entity_poly.pdbx_seq_one_letter_code
_entity_poly.pdbx_strand_id
1 'polypeptide(L)'
;MRKNESLIFYAVAYMTIFNYGLILTLIALSRTTFTDYTGLVLRFGIGAIISIFFSILIIRSHRYLKKDFTSTLIKLAIAHVPTVIGLVLSFMMFI
;
A
#
# COMPACT_ATOMS: atom_id res chain seq x y z
N MET A 1 -11.96 17.14 11.72
CA MET A 1 -10.66 16.45 11.70
C MET A 1 -9.61 17.42 12.16
N ARG A 2 -8.83 17.09 13.19
CA ARG A 2 -7.67 17.91 13.55
C ARG A 2 -6.67 17.81 12.40
N LYS A 3 -6.03 18.92 12.02
CA LYS A 3 -5.09 18.99 10.89
C LYS A 3 -4.02 17.88 10.96
N ASN A 4 -3.62 17.53 12.19
CA ASN A 4 -2.63 16.50 12.50
C ASN A 4 -3.11 15.07 12.16
N GLU A 5 -4.39 14.73 12.39
CA GLU A 5 -4.92 13.38 12.13
C GLU A 5 -4.95 13.06 10.63
N SER A 6 -5.29 14.06 9.81
CA SER A 6 -5.30 13.88 8.36
C SER A 6 -3.91 13.63 7.83
N LEU A 7 -2.93 14.37 8.36
CA LEU A 7 -1.52 14.20 8.03
C LEU A 7 -1.04 12.79 8.41
N ILE A 8 -1.40 12.29 9.59
CA ILE A 8 -1.04 10.94 10.03
C ILE A 8 -1.61 9.88 9.10
N PHE A 9 -2.90 9.95 8.73
CA PHE A 9 -3.49 8.93 7.85
C PHE A 9 -2.90 8.94 6.44
N TYR A 10 -2.67 10.12 5.87
CA TYR A 10 -1.98 10.19 4.58
C TYR A 10 -0.54 9.72 4.68
N ALA A 11 0.19 10.09 5.74
CA ALA A 11 1.55 9.63 5.97
C ALA A 11 1.61 8.10 6.07
N VAL A 12 0.72 7.48 6.85
CA VAL A 12 0.65 6.01 6.96
C VAL A 12 0.38 5.37 5.60
N ALA A 13 -0.61 5.88 4.84
CA ALA A 13 -0.94 5.31 3.54
C ALA A 13 0.24 5.39 2.56
N TYR A 14 0.84 6.58 2.40
CA TYR A 14 1.93 6.80 1.45
C TYR A 14 3.23 6.11 1.87
N MET A 15 3.61 6.17 3.16
CA MET A 15 4.85 5.52 3.64
C MET A 15 4.77 4.00 3.53
N THR A 16 3.58 3.41 3.74
CA THR A 16 3.40 1.96 3.61
C THR A 16 3.60 1.51 2.16
N ILE A 17 3.05 2.25 1.20
CA ILE A 17 3.22 1.97 -0.23
C ILE A 17 4.66 2.22 -0.68
N PHE A 18 5.28 3.30 -0.20
CA PHE A 18 6.69 3.60 -0.47
C PHE A 18 7.60 2.45 0.00
N ASN A 19 7.41 1.97 1.23
CA ASN A 19 8.17 0.85 1.77
C ASN A 19 8.02 -0.42 0.91
N TYR A 20 6.81 -0.73 0.46
CA TYR A 20 6.60 -1.88 -0.41
C TYR A 20 7.23 -1.71 -1.80
N GLY A 21 7.16 -0.51 -2.38
CA GLY A 21 7.83 -0.19 -3.64
C GLY A 21 9.35 -0.27 -3.52
N LEU A 22 9.91 0.16 -2.39
CA LEU A 22 11.34 0.05 -2.09
C LEU A 22 11.76 -1.42 -2.01
N ILE A 23 11.02 -2.26 -1.28
CA ILE A 23 11.28 -3.70 -1.16
C ILE A 23 11.29 -4.35 -2.55
N LEU A 24 10.31 -4.05 -3.39
CA LEU A 24 10.27 -4.58 -4.76
C LEU A 24 11.41 -4.08 -5.64
N THR A 25 11.78 -2.81 -5.52
CA THR A 25 12.92 -2.26 -6.25
C THR A 25 14.20 -2.99 -5.87
N LEU A 26 14.40 -3.26 -4.57
CA LEU A 26 15.55 -4.02 -4.07
C LEU A 26 15.55 -5.48 -4.58
N ILE A 27 14.38 -6.13 -4.56
CA ILE A 27 14.19 -7.49 -5.11
C ILE A 27 14.48 -7.52 -6.62
N ALA A 28 14.04 -6.50 -7.34
CA ALA A 28 14.15 -6.47 -8.78
C ALA A 28 15.57 -6.08 -9.24
N LEU A 29 16.31 -5.29 -8.45
CA LEU A 29 17.74 -5.00 -8.66
C LEU A 29 18.65 -6.19 -8.31
N SER A 30 18.20 -7.15 -7.49
CA SER A 30 18.99 -8.34 -7.14
C SER A 30 18.89 -9.47 -8.17
N ARG A 31 18.01 -9.35 -9.18
CA ARG A 31 17.91 -10.31 -10.30
C ARG A 31 18.84 -9.98 -11.46
N THR A 32 19.43 -11.04 -12.03
CA THR A 32 20.29 -10.98 -13.23
C THR A 32 19.52 -11.20 -14.54
N THR A 33 18.25 -11.65 -14.49
CA THR A 33 17.41 -11.94 -15.65
C THR A 33 16.21 -11.00 -15.75
N PHE A 34 16.12 -10.28 -16.87
CA PHE A 34 15.19 -9.17 -17.12
C PHE A 34 13.74 -9.58 -17.49
N THR A 35 13.46 -10.87 -17.64
CA THR A 35 12.23 -11.35 -18.29
C THR A 35 10.94 -11.25 -17.46
N ASP A 36 11.02 -11.00 -16.14
CA ASP A 36 9.84 -11.03 -15.23
C ASP A 36 9.48 -9.69 -14.58
N TYR A 37 10.18 -8.60 -14.93
CA TYR A 37 9.97 -7.27 -14.33
C TYR A 37 8.55 -6.74 -14.54
N THR A 38 7.99 -6.95 -15.73
CA THR A 38 6.64 -6.50 -16.07
C THR A 38 5.58 -7.18 -15.22
N GLY A 39 5.73 -8.47 -14.93
CA GLY A 39 4.81 -9.23 -14.07
C GLY A 39 4.87 -8.77 -12.61
N LEU A 40 6.07 -8.48 -12.11
CA LEU A 40 6.33 -7.98 -10.77
C LEU A 40 5.73 -6.57 -10.57
N VAL A 41 5.95 -5.67 -11.53
CA VAL A 41 5.39 -4.31 -11.51
C VAL A 41 3.87 -4.33 -11.63
N LEU A 42 3.28 -5.18 -12.48
CA LEU A 42 1.83 -5.26 -12.64
C LEU A 42 1.13 -5.78 -11.37
N ARG A 43 1.63 -6.86 -10.77
CA ARG A 43 1.00 -7.47 -9.58
C ARG A 43 1.06 -6.55 -8.36
N PHE A 44 2.21 -5.91 -8.16
CA PHE A 44 2.33 -4.92 -7.10
C PHE A 44 1.58 -3.64 -7.42
N GLY A 45 1.76 -3.09 -8.63
CA GLY A 45 1.19 -1.82 -9.04
C GLY A 45 -0.34 -1.82 -8.95
N ILE A 46 -0.98 -2.90 -9.39
CA ILE A 46 -2.44 -3.06 -9.27
C ILE A 46 -2.85 -3.08 -7.80
N GLY A 47 -2.16 -3.86 -6.95
CA GLY A 47 -2.43 -3.90 -5.51
C GLY A 47 -2.26 -2.53 -4.84
N ALA A 48 -1.19 -1.81 -5.18
CA ALA A 48 -0.87 -0.49 -4.67
C ALA A 48 -1.92 0.56 -5.07
N ILE A 49 -2.35 0.57 -6.34
CA ILE A 49 -3.41 1.47 -6.81
C ILE A 49 -4.72 1.22 -6.04
N ILE A 50 -5.09 -0.05 -5.87
CA ILE A 50 -6.30 -0.43 -5.12
C ILE A 50 -6.19 0.05 -3.67
N SER A 51 -5.04 -0.16 -3.01
CA SER A 51 -4.82 0.29 -1.65
C SER A 51 -4.84 1.81 -1.50
N ILE A 52 -4.24 2.57 -2.43
CA ILE A 52 -4.33 4.04 -2.43
C ILE A 52 -5.78 4.49 -2.53
N PHE A 53 -6.52 3.90 -3.46
CA PHE A 53 -7.92 4.24 -3.71
C PHE A 53 -8.77 4.04 -2.44
N PHE A 54 -8.67 2.86 -1.82
CA PHE A 54 -9.40 2.59 -0.57
C PHE A 54 -8.93 3.45 0.60
N SER A 55 -7.62 3.72 0.72
CA SER A 55 -7.10 4.61 1.77
C SER A 55 -7.65 6.03 1.63
N ILE A 56 -7.73 6.58 0.41
CA ILE A 56 -8.35 7.89 0.16
C ILE A 56 -9.84 7.88 0.54
N LEU A 57 -10.58 6.82 0.18
CA LEU A 57 -12.00 6.68 0.54
C LEU A 57 -12.20 6.61 2.06
N ILE A 58 -11.36 5.86 2.77
CA ILE A 58 -11.42 5.72 4.23
C ILE A 58 -11.14 7.06 4.91
N ILE A 59 -10.12 7.80 4.46
CA ILE A 59 -9.78 9.13 4.99
C ILE A 59 -10.92 10.12 4.75
N ARG A 60 -11.50 10.13 3.54
CA ARG A 60 -12.70 10.94 3.25
C ARG A 60 -13.87 10.54 4.16
N SER A 61 -14.16 9.25 4.29
CA SER A 61 -15.25 8.74 5.14
C SER A 61 -15.07 9.14 6.60
N HIS A 62 -13.86 9.09 7.14
CA HIS A 62 -13.54 9.54 8.50
C HIS A 62 -13.84 11.04 8.68
N ARG A 63 -13.48 11.87 7.70
CA ARG A 63 -13.76 13.31 7.73
C ARG A 63 -15.26 13.62 7.78
N TYR A 64 -16.08 12.89 7.02
CA TYR A 64 -17.53 13.11 6.96
C TYR A 64 -18.27 12.54 8.17
N LEU A 65 -17.89 11.35 8.64
CA LEU A 65 -18.65 10.61 9.65
C LEU A 65 -18.08 10.75 11.08
N LYS A 66 -17.02 11.54 11.28
CA LYS A 66 -16.31 11.70 12.58
C LYS A 66 -16.04 10.35 13.28
N LYS A 67 -15.59 9.36 12.51
CA LYS A 67 -15.29 8.01 13.01
C LYS A 67 -14.13 8.04 14.01
N ASP A 68 -14.06 7.06 14.91
CA ASP A 68 -12.93 6.94 15.82
C ASP A 68 -11.60 6.78 15.09
N PHE A 69 -10.56 7.40 15.65
CA PHE A 69 -9.19 7.37 15.13
C PHE A 69 -8.69 5.92 14.98
N THR A 70 -8.79 5.11 16.03
CA THR A 70 -8.33 3.71 16.04
C THR A 70 -9.06 2.85 15.01
N SER A 71 -10.38 2.99 14.90
CA SER A 71 -11.18 2.26 13.89
C SER A 71 -10.76 2.63 12.47
N THR A 72 -10.41 3.90 12.24
CA THR A 72 -9.96 4.39 10.93
C THR A 72 -8.58 3.84 10.59
N LEU A 73 -7.69 3.75 11.58
CA LEU A 73 -6.34 3.22 11.41
C LEU A 73 -6.36 1.71 11.11
N ILE A 74 -7.22 0.95 11.77
CA ILE A 74 -7.45 -0.48 11.47
C ILE A 74 -7.96 -0.66 10.03
N LYS A 75 -8.95 0.14 9.61
CA LYS A 75 -9.47 0.10 8.23
C LYS A 75 -8.41 0.46 7.20
N LEU A 76 -7.57 1.44 7.51
CA LEU A 76 -6.45 1.82 6.67
C LEU A 76 -5.45 0.67 6.52
N ALA A 77 -5.11 -0.02 7.61
CA ALA A 77 -4.25 -1.20 7.57
C ALA A 77 -4.86 -2.33 6.71
N ILE A 78 -6.17 -2.60 6.85
CA ILE A 78 -6.87 -3.60 6.03
C ILE A 78 -6.86 -3.21 4.55
N ALA A 79 -6.99 -1.91 4.23
CA ALA A 79 -6.93 -1.43 2.86
C ALA A 79 -5.58 -1.73 2.16
N HIS A 80 -4.51 -1.97 2.92
CA HIS A 80 -3.19 -2.34 2.41
C HIS A 80 -3.00 -3.85 2.16
N VAL A 81 -3.94 -4.71 2.59
CA VAL A 81 -3.86 -6.17 2.39
C VAL A 81 -3.68 -6.57 0.92
N PRO A 82 -4.39 -5.99 -0.07
CA PRO A 82 -4.16 -6.32 -1.48
C PRO A 82 -2.72 -6.04 -1.93
N THR A 83 -2.13 -4.94 -1.45
CA THR A 83 -0.73 -4.61 -1.75
C THR A 83 0.24 -5.62 -1.12
N VAL A 84 -0.03 -6.05 0.11
CA VAL A 84 0.76 -7.10 0.80
C VAL A 84 0.67 -8.42 0.04
N ILE A 85 -0.51 -8.82 -0.43
CA ILE A 85 -0.69 -10.04 -1.23
C ILE A 85 0.13 -9.93 -2.53
N GLY A 86 0.07 -8.79 -3.22
CA GLY A 86 0.88 -8.54 -4.43
C GLY A 86 2.39 -8.63 -4.15
N LEU A 87 2.85 -8.11 -3.01
CA LEU A 87 4.24 -8.21 -2.57
C LEU A 87 4.64 -9.66 -2.28
N VAL A 88 3.82 -10.41 -1.54
CA VAL A 88 4.08 -11.82 -1.22
C VAL A 88 4.13 -12.68 -2.48
N LEU A 89 3.19 -12.51 -3.41
CA LEU A 89 3.20 -13.23 -4.69
C LEU A 89 4.45 -12.92 -5.52
N SER A 90 4.91 -11.67 -5.48
CA SER A 90 6.15 -11.26 -6.14
C SER A 90 7.38 -11.89 -5.47
N PHE A 91 7.37 -12.04 -4.15
CA PHE A 91 8.42 -12.71 -3.39
C PHE A 91 8.42 -14.24 -3.55
N MET A 92 7.25 -14.88 -3.61
CA MET A 92 7.18 -16.34 -3.85
C MET A 92 7.70 -16.73 -5.23
N MET A 93 7.55 -15.86 -6.23
CA MET A 93 8.17 -16.06 -7.54
C MET A 93 9.67 -15.69 -7.56
N PHE A 94 10.16 -15.01 -6.52
CA PHE A 94 11.57 -14.67 -6.39
C PHE A 94 12.42 -15.88 -5.92
N ILE A 95 11.89 -16.71 -5.02
CA ILE A 95 12.45 -18.01 -4.59
C ILE A 95 12.33 -19.03 -5.72
#